data_AF-A0A813ITT6-F1
#
_entry.id   AF-A0A813ITT6-F1
#
_cell.length_a   1.000
_cell.length_b   1.000
_cell.length_c   1.000
_cell.angle_alpha   90.00
_cell.angle_beta   90.00
_cell.angle_gamma   90.00
#
_symmetry.space_group_name_H-M   'P 1'
#
loop_
_entity.id
_entity.type
_entity.pdbx_description
1 polymer ?
#
loop_
_entity_poly.entity_id
_entity_poly.type
_entity_poly.pdbx_seq_one_letter_code
_entity_poly.pdbx_strand_id
1 'polypeptide(L)'
;AVSSGLYNGKSFYRSDFVIQCGLHGSGVSPPGNLSRNETKDGGVISNTRGTCAIAHFDVPDNGNTEFFVNLQTNAHLDSVYGGYCVFAEVADDASFRVVDAIAQAVKERGSVKINSVTAS
;
A
#
# COMPACT_ATOMS: atom_id res chain seq x y z
N ALA A 1 -4.46 -0.83 -13.23
CA ALA A 1 -3.67 -1.66 -12.29
C ALA A 1 -4.38 -2.97 -11.97
N VAL A 2 -5.57 -2.95 -11.35
CA VAL A 2 -6.31 -4.18 -11.00
C VAL A 2 -6.87 -4.88 -12.24
N SER A 3 -7.59 -4.16 -13.11
CA SER A 3 -8.16 -4.71 -14.35
C SER A 3 -7.12 -5.28 -15.32
N SER A 4 -5.88 -4.78 -15.26
CA SER A 4 -4.75 -5.25 -16.06
C SER A 4 -3.99 -6.41 -15.41
N GLY A 5 -4.43 -6.90 -14.24
CA GLY A 5 -3.76 -7.98 -13.51
C GLY A 5 -2.35 -7.63 -13.01
N LEU A 6 -2.03 -6.34 -12.84
CA LEU A 6 -0.66 -5.87 -12.59
C LEU A 6 -0.04 -6.50 -11.33
N TYR A 7 -0.85 -6.66 -10.30
CA TYR A 7 -0.46 -7.21 -9.00
C TYR A 7 -0.46 -8.75 -8.96
N ASN A 8 -0.93 -9.43 -10.01
CA ASN A 8 -0.88 -10.89 -10.07
C ASN A 8 0.58 -11.37 -10.08
N GLY A 9 0.90 -12.34 -9.23
CA GLY A 9 2.25 -12.88 -9.03
C GLY A 9 3.24 -11.93 -8.34
N LYS A 10 2.79 -10.73 -7.95
CA LYS A 10 3.56 -9.78 -7.14
C LYS A 10 3.47 -10.16 -5.66
N SER A 11 4.04 -9.35 -4.79
CA SER A 11 4.16 -9.73 -3.38
C SER A 11 3.86 -8.56 -2.45
N PHE A 12 3.35 -8.91 -1.27
CA PHE A 12 3.66 -8.14 -0.07
C PHE A 12 5.09 -8.49 0.34
N TYR A 13 5.95 -7.50 0.55
CA TYR A 13 7.39 -7.71 0.69
C TYR A 13 8.03 -6.98 1.89
N ARG A 14 7.25 -6.17 2.61
CA ARG A 14 7.70 -5.48 3.83
C ARG A 14 6.57 -5.46 4.85
N SER A 15 6.90 -5.75 6.10
CA SER A 15 5.97 -5.65 7.23
C SER A 15 6.67 -5.09 8.46
N ASP A 16 6.20 -3.93 8.92
CA ASP A 16 6.67 -3.24 10.12
C ASP A 16 5.46 -2.61 10.86
N PHE A 17 5.25 -1.30 10.73
CA PHE A 17 4.05 -0.56 11.13
C PHE A 17 3.02 -0.46 9.99
N VAL A 18 3.40 -0.91 8.78
CA VAL A 18 2.52 -1.14 7.62
C VAL A 18 2.79 -2.53 7.02
N ILE A 19 1.91 -3.00 6.14
CA ILE A 19 2.29 -4.00 5.12
C ILE A 19 2.37 -3.34 3.75
N GLN A 20 3.49 -3.51 3.06
CA GLN A 20 3.74 -2.88 1.78
C GLN A 20 3.73 -3.89 0.62
N CYS A 21 3.12 -3.47 -0.49
CA CYS A 21 2.87 -4.25 -1.69
C CYS A 21 3.15 -3.40 -2.94
N GLY A 22 3.56 -4.07 -4.01
CA GLY A 22 3.67 -3.51 -5.35
C GLY A 22 4.58 -4.33 -6.23
N LEU A 23 5.36 -3.66 -7.07
CA LEU A 23 6.22 -4.27 -8.09
C LEU A 23 7.66 -4.49 -7.62
N HIS A 24 8.02 -4.02 -6.43
CA HIS A 24 9.36 -4.21 -5.87
C HIS A 24 9.82 -5.68 -5.95
N GLY A 25 11.04 -5.89 -6.43
CA GLY A 25 11.64 -7.23 -6.58
C GLY A 25 11.01 -8.12 -7.66
N SER A 26 10.02 -7.63 -8.43
CA SER A 26 9.35 -8.45 -9.46
C SER A 26 10.02 -8.45 -10.83
N GLY A 27 10.98 -7.54 -11.07
CA GLY A 27 11.58 -7.31 -12.39
C GLY A 27 10.65 -6.60 -13.39
N VAL A 28 9.45 -6.20 -12.97
CA VAL A 28 8.50 -5.42 -13.78
C VAL A 28 8.62 -3.95 -13.41
N SER A 29 8.88 -3.10 -14.40
CA SER A 29 8.85 -1.65 -14.20
C SER A 29 7.43 -1.14 -14.02
N PRO A 30 7.19 -0.14 -13.14
CA PRO A 30 5.91 0.53 -13.07
C PRO A 30 5.59 1.19 -14.42
N PRO A 31 4.30 1.27 -14.81
CA PRO A 31 3.88 1.91 -16.06
C PRO A 31 4.12 3.43 -16.08
N GLY A 32 4.47 4.02 -14.93
CA GLY A 32 4.77 5.43 -14.73
C GLY A 32 4.61 5.80 -13.25
N ASN A 33 5.01 7.02 -12.91
CA ASN A 33 4.75 7.62 -11.61
C ASN A 33 3.55 8.58 -11.71
N LEU A 34 2.81 8.70 -10.62
CA LEU A 34 1.79 9.70 -10.42
C LEU A 34 2.47 11.07 -10.39
N SER A 35 1.96 12.01 -11.18
CA SER A 35 2.54 13.34 -11.35
C SER A 35 2.31 14.27 -10.15
N ARG A 36 1.50 13.85 -9.19
CA ARG A 36 1.07 14.69 -8.07
C ARG A 36 0.60 13.87 -6.87
N ASN A 37 0.96 14.33 -5.68
CA ASN A 37 0.45 13.85 -4.41
C ASN A 37 -0.86 14.56 -4.03
N GLU A 38 -1.92 13.77 -3.82
CA GLU A 38 -3.27 14.26 -3.51
C GLU A 38 -3.58 14.30 -2.01
N THR A 39 -2.59 14.06 -1.12
CA THR A 39 -2.82 13.97 0.35
C THR A 39 -3.58 15.17 0.94
N LYS A 40 -3.43 16.36 0.36
CA LYS A 40 -4.04 17.61 0.87
C LYS A 40 -5.31 18.02 0.12
N ASP A 41 -5.75 17.21 -0.84
CA ASP A 41 -6.89 17.55 -1.69
C ASP A 41 -8.20 17.20 -1.01
N GLY A 42 -9.09 18.18 -0.89
CA GLY A 42 -10.40 17.95 -0.28
C GLY A 42 -10.36 17.66 1.23
N GLY A 43 -9.19 17.77 1.87
CA GLY A 43 -8.98 17.49 3.29
C GLY A 43 -8.15 16.23 3.51
N VAL A 44 -7.29 16.26 4.53
CA VAL A 44 -6.39 15.15 4.84
C VAL A 44 -7.18 13.99 5.45
N ILE A 45 -7.13 12.82 4.80
CA ILE A 45 -7.57 11.56 5.37
C ILE A 45 -6.39 10.98 6.15
N SER A 46 -6.57 10.79 7.46
CA SER A 46 -5.48 10.35 8.33
C SER A 46 -5.13 8.87 8.10
N ASN A 47 -3.84 8.56 8.14
CA ASN A 47 -3.26 7.23 8.05
C ASN A 47 -3.55 6.43 9.33
N THR A 48 -4.79 5.97 9.49
CA THR A 48 -5.25 5.14 10.62
C THR A 48 -5.19 3.66 10.26
N ARG A 49 -5.28 2.76 11.26
CA ARG A 49 -5.28 1.31 11.04
C ARG A 49 -6.32 0.91 9.98
N GLY A 50 -5.90 0.11 9.00
CA GLY A 50 -6.74 -0.38 7.91
C GLY A 50 -6.81 0.53 6.68
N THR A 51 -6.33 1.77 6.76
CA THR A 51 -6.24 2.62 5.57
C THR A 51 -5.12 2.17 4.64
N CYS A 52 -5.34 2.32 3.34
CA CYS A 52 -4.39 2.04 2.28
C CYS A 52 -3.89 3.36 1.69
N ALA A 53 -2.57 3.53 1.58
CA ALA A 53 -1.96 4.74 1.04
C ALA A 53 -0.88 4.45 0.00
N ILE A 54 -0.68 5.38 -0.94
CA ILE A 54 0.32 5.27 -2.01
C ILE A 54 1.72 5.51 -1.43
N ALA A 55 2.66 4.58 -1.68
CA ALA A 55 4.05 4.75 -1.30
C ALA A 55 4.82 5.51 -2.41
N HIS A 56 5.61 6.50 -2.01
CA HIS A 56 6.40 7.35 -2.92
C HIS A 56 7.84 7.59 -2.43
N PHE A 57 8.25 6.86 -1.37
CA PHE A 57 9.50 7.05 -0.66
C PHE A 57 9.59 8.46 -0.03
N ASP A 58 10.54 9.30 -0.43
CA ASP A 58 10.76 10.65 0.07
C ASP A 58 10.42 11.76 -0.94
N VAL A 59 9.98 11.39 -2.16
CA VAL A 59 9.56 12.32 -3.21
C VAL A 59 8.03 12.28 -3.34
N PRO A 60 7.28 13.23 -2.74
CA PRO A 60 5.82 13.19 -2.70
C PRO A 60 5.14 12.95 -4.05
N ASP A 61 5.60 13.62 -5.10
CA ASP A 61 5.04 13.53 -6.45
C ASP A 61 5.68 12.39 -7.28
N ASN A 62 5.89 11.23 -6.63
CA ASN A 62 6.57 10.07 -7.23
C ASN A 62 5.92 8.73 -6.86
N GLY A 63 4.71 8.77 -6.31
CA GLY A 63 3.94 7.56 -6.03
C GLY A 63 3.68 6.77 -7.32
N ASN A 64 3.57 5.45 -7.24
CA ASN A 64 3.31 4.63 -8.44
C ASN A 64 2.41 3.44 -8.14
N THR A 65 2.92 2.23 -8.33
CA THR A 65 2.26 0.95 -8.07
C THR A 65 2.55 0.43 -6.66
N GLU A 66 3.44 1.08 -5.93
CA GLU A 66 3.71 0.74 -4.54
C GLU A 66 2.64 1.38 -3.64
N PHE A 67 2.04 0.57 -2.77
CA PHE A 67 1.11 1.03 -1.75
C PHE A 67 1.31 0.23 -0.47
N PHE A 68 0.75 0.73 0.63
CA PHE A 68 0.77 0.02 1.91
C PHE A 68 -0.57 0.08 2.61
N VAL A 69 -0.81 -0.89 3.50
CA VAL A 69 -1.92 -0.90 4.44
C VAL A 69 -1.38 -0.60 5.84
N ASN A 70 -1.97 0.38 6.51
CA ASN A 70 -1.61 0.76 7.87
C ASN A 70 -2.01 -0.35 8.87
N LEU A 71 -1.04 -0.91 9.60
CA LEU A 71 -1.31 -1.91 10.65
C LEU A 71 -1.67 -1.28 12.00
N GLN A 72 -1.46 0.02 12.15
CA GLN A 72 -1.76 0.81 13.33
C GLN A 72 -2.03 2.26 12.92
N THR A 73 -2.37 3.13 13.87
CA THR A 73 -2.47 4.56 13.58
C THR A 73 -1.07 5.16 13.39
N ASN A 74 -0.83 5.72 12.20
CA ASN A 74 0.43 6.29 11.77
C ASN A 74 0.24 7.77 11.33
N ALA A 75 -0.40 8.59 12.17
CA ALA A 75 -0.75 9.99 11.82
C ALA A 75 0.43 10.88 11.40
N HIS A 76 1.68 10.51 11.72
CA HIS A 76 2.86 11.21 11.21
C HIS A 76 2.98 11.12 9.67
N LEU A 77 2.45 10.06 9.06
CA LEU A 77 2.40 9.85 7.61
C LEU A 77 1.47 10.84 6.88
N ASP A 78 0.64 11.59 7.61
CA ASP A 78 -0.27 12.58 7.04
C ASP A 78 0.48 13.83 6.56
N SER A 79 1.74 14.00 6.97
CA SER A 79 2.51 15.21 6.70
C SER A 79 3.97 14.97 6.30
N VAL A 80 4.59 13.87 6.77
CA VAL A 80 5.99 13.57 6.47
C VAL A 80 6.18 13.37 4.96
N TYR A 81 7.25 13.93 4.40
CA TYR A 81 7.54 13.91 2.96
C TYR A 81 6.37 14.39 2.08
N GLY A 82 5.57 15.34 2.57
CA GLY A 82 4.38 15.83 1.86
C GLY A 82 3.10 15.02 2.10
N GLY A 83 3.20 13.93 2.86
CA GLY A 83 2.10 13.06 3.25
C GLY A 83 1.95 11.84 2.34
N TYR A 84 1.35 10.77 2.85
CA TYR A 84 1.01 9.57 2.08
C TYR A 84 -0.50 9.52 1.86
N CYS A 85 -0.91 9.64 0.58
CA CYS A 85 -2.30 9.80 0.21
C CYS A 85 -3.07 8.51 0.46
N VAL A 86 -4.01 8.54 1.41
CA VAL A 86 -4.97 7.47 1.64
C VAL A 86 -5.99 7.44 0.49
N PHE A 87 -6.25 6.26 -0.07
CA PHE A 87 -7.18 6.09 -1.19
C PHE A 87 -8.20 4.96 -0.99
N ALA A 88 -8.03 4.14 0.05
CA ALA A 88 -8.94 3.04 0.37
C ALA A 88 -8.83 2.64 1.85
N GLU A 89 -9.72 1.78 2.30
CA GLU A 89 -9.68 1.15 3.62
C GLU A 89 -10.08 -0.32 3.55
N VAL A 90 -9.61 -1.11 4.52
CA VAL A 90 -9.99 -2.51 4.70
C VAL A 90 -11.48 -2.59 5.08
N ALA A 91 -12.25 -3.38 4.34
CA ALA A 91 -13.71 -3.34 4.40
C ALA A 91 -14.35 -3.94 5.66
N ASP A 92 -13.78 -5.02 6.21
CA ASP A 92 -14.40 -5.77 7.30
C ASP A 92 -13.40 -6.53 8.18
N ASP A 93 -13.87 -7.00 9.33
CA ASP A 93 -13.09 -7.76 10.31
C ASP A 93 -12.46 -9.03 9.74
N ALA A 94 -13.11 -9.67 8.76
CA ALA A 94 -12.57 -10.86 8.11
C ALA A 94 -11.34 -10.49 7.27
N SER A 95 -11.40 -9.38 6.55
CA SER A 95 -10.31 -8.81 5.77
C SER A 95 -9.17 -8.32 6.67
N PHE A 96 -9.47 -7.74 7.83
CA PHE A 96 -8.45 -7.40 8.84
C PHE A 96 -7.66 -8.63 9.31
N ARG A 97 -8.34 -9.76 9.59
CA ARG A 97 -7.65 -11.01 9.96
C ARG A 97 -6.70 -11.50 8.86
N VAL A 98 -7.09 -11.34 7.60
CA VAL A 98 -6.24 -11.70 6.45
C VAL A 98 -5.03 -10.76 6.36
N VAL A 99 -5.24 -9.44 6.53
CA VAL A 99 -4.15 -8.44 6.56
C VAL A 99 -3.14 -8.76 7.67
N ASP A 100 -3.61 -9.06 8.88
CA ASP A 100 -2.73 -9.41 10.00
C ASP A 100 -1.96 -10.73 9.74
N ALA A 101 -2.61 -11.74 9.14
CA ALA A 101 -1.95 -12.99 8.77
C ALA A 101 -0.88 -12.79 7.68
N ILE A 102 -1.14 -11.94 6.68
CA ILE A 102 -0.16 -11.57 5.66
C ILE A 102 1.02 -10.83 6.31
N ALA A 103 0.76 -9.87 7.19
CA ALA A 103 1.80 -9.13 7.90
C ALA A 103 2.74 -10.07 8.66
N GLN A 104 2.16 -11.01 9.42
CA GLN A 104 2.94 -12.01 10.16
C GLN A 104 3.77 -12.90 9.22
N ALA A 105 3.16 -13.41 8.15
CA ALA A 105 3.87 -14.25 7.19
C ALA A 105 5.01 -13.49 6.47
N VAL A 106 4.85 -12.20 6.17
CA VAL A 106 5.93 -11.36 5.62
C VAL A 106 7.07 -11.18 6.61
N LYS A 107 6.78 -10.96 7.91
CA LYS A 107 7.83 -10.88 8.95
C LYS A 107 8.65 -12.16 9.07
N GLU A 108 8.00 -13.31 8.92
CA GLU A 108 8.65 -14.63 9.04
C GLU A 108 9.41 -15.04 7.77
N ARG A 109 8.90 -14.69 6.58
CA ARG A 109 9.35 -15.27 5.30
C ARG A 109 9.95 -14.25 4.34
N GLY A 110 9.89 -12.96 4.68
CA GLY A 110 10.31 -11.84 3.84
C GLY A 110 9.29 -11.43 2.78
N SER A 111 8.49 -12.35 2.22
CA SER A 111 7.42 -11.97 1.28
C SER A 111 6.27 -12.98 1.21
N VAL A 112 5.10 -12.51 0.78
CA VAL A 112 3.90 -13.32 0.50
C VAL A 112 3.39 -12.97 -0.90
N LYS A 113 3.21 -14.00 -1.74
CA LYS A 113 2.75 -13.85 -3.13
C LYS A 113 1.26 -13.55 -3.20
N ILE A 114 0.89 -12.66 -4.11
CA ILE A 114 -0.48 -12.38 -4.52
C ILE A 114 -0.80 -13.31 -5.68
N ASN A 115 -1.74 -14.24 -5.46
CA ASN A 115 -2.15 -15.19 -6.49
C ASN A 115 -2.89 -14.46 -7.63
N SER A 116 -3.90 -13.68 -7.27
CA SER A 116 -4.66 -12.85 -8.20
C SER A 116 -5.33 -11.68 -7.47
N VAL A 117 -5.63 -10.62 -8.20
CA VAL A 117 -6.48 -9.51 -7.75
C VAL A 117 -7.65 -9.37 -8.72
N THR A 118 -8.86 -9.31 -8.17
CA THR A 118 -10.10 -9.08 -8.93
C THR A 118 -10.71 -7.74 -8.50
N ALA A 119 -11.32 -7.03 -9.44
CA ALA A 119 -12.23 -5.92 -9.14
C ALA A 119 -13.66 -6.44 -9.34
N SER A 120 -14.52 -6.18 -8.37
CA SER A 120 -15.96 -6.47 -8.40
C SER A 120 -16.75 -5.19 -8.46
#